data_AF-A0A3D1H3T0-F1
#
_entry.id   AF-A0A3D1H3T0-F1
#
_cell.length_a   1.000
_cell.length_b   1.000
_cell.length_c   1.000
_cell.angle_alpha   90.00
_cell.angle_beta   90.00
_cell.angle_gamma   90.00
#
_symmetry.space_group_name_H-M   'P 1'
#
loop_
_entity.id
_entity.type
_entity.pdbx_description
1 polymer ?
#
loop_
_entity_poly.entity_id
_entity_poly.type
_entity_poly.pdbx_seq_one_letter_code
_entity_poly.pdbx_strand_id
1 'polypeptide(L)' 'MVKIGNIEIGDFPLLLAPMEDVSDPPFRAVCKQHGADLMYTEFISSEG' A
#
# COMPACT_ATOMS: atom_id res chain seq x y z
N MET A 1 15.42 8.38 -6.23
CA MET A 1 15.03 7.79 -4.95
C MET A 1 13.89 8.56 -4.29
N VAL A 2 12.76 7.90 -4.03
CA VAL A 2 11.60 8.50 -3.33
C VAL A 2 11.75 8.34 -1.82
N LYS A 3 11.35 9.35 -1.04
CA LYS A 3 11.47 9.36 0.42
C LYS A 3 10.16 9.83 1.07
N ILE A 4 9.70 9.10 2.09
CA ILE A 4 8.54 9.45 2.92
C ILE A 4 9.01 9.51 4.38
N GLY A 5 9.18 10.73 4.90
CA GLY A 5 9.78 10.94 6.23
C GLY A 5 11.16 10.29 6.32
N ASN A 6 11.27 9.22 7.12
CA ASN A 6 12.52 8.52 7.38
C ASN A 6 12.69 7.25 6.53
N ILE A 7 11.75 6.98 5.61
CA ILE A 7 11.70 5.75 4.80
C ILE A 7 12.14 6.07 3.37
N GLU A 8 13.08 5.29 2.84
CA GLU A 8 13.53 5.36 1.45
C GLU A 8 12.87 4.24 0.63
N ILE A 9 12.23 4.58 -0.48
CA ILE A 9 11.37 3.69 -1.26
C ILE A 9 11.84 3.70 -2.72
N GLY A 10 12.97 3.05 -2.99
CA GLY A 10 13.50 2.82 -4.33
C GLY A 10 13.63 4.06 -5.24
N ASP A 11 14.01 3.86 -6.50
CA ASP A 11 14.11 4.96 -7.47
C ASP A 11 12.82 5.24 -8.24
N PHE A 12 12.02 4.20 -8.49
CA PHE A 12 10.72 4.29 -9.15
C PHE A 12 9.71 3.39 -8.42
N PRO A 13 9.18 3.81 -7.27
CA PRO A 13 8.33 2.94 -6.48
C PRO A 13 6.91 2.83 -7.02
N LEU A 14 6.35 1.64 -6.94
CA LEU A 14 4.96 1.34 -7.20
C LEU A 14 4.18 1.31 -5.88
N LEU A 15 3.32 2.30 -5.69
CA LEU A 15 2.49 2.44 -4.50
C LEU A 15 1.08 1.91 -4.78
N LEU A 16 0.62 0.95 -3.99
CA LEU A 16 -0.76 0.46 -4.07
C LEU A 16 -1.66 1.38 -3.25
N ALA A 17 -2.55 2.13 -3.90
CA ALA A 17 -3.48 3.03 -3.21
C ALA A 17 -4.47 2.29 -2.28
N PRO A 18 -4.87 2.89 -1.15
CA PRO A 18 -5.95 2.35 -0.31
C PRO A 18 -7.28 2.48 -1.05
N MET A 19 -8.03 1.39 -1.12
CA MET A 19 -9.36 1.30 -1.71
C MET A 19 -10.20 0.40 -0.81
N GLU A 20 -11.24 0.96 -0.19
CA GLU A 20 -12.19 0.23 0.66
C GLU A 20 -12.80 -0.96 -0.11
N ASP A 21 -12.92 -2.10 0.56
CA ASP A 21 -13.46 -3.35 0.03
C ASP A 21 -12.71 -3.94 -1.17
N VAL A 22 -11.59 -3.33 -1.57
CA VAL A 22 -10.75 -3.78 -2.70
C VAL A 22 -9.36 -4.13 -2.22
N SER A 23 -8.74 -3.27 -1.41
CA SER A 23 -7.35 -3.41 -0.97
C SER A 23 -7.22 -4.29 0.28
N ASP A 24 -7.96 -5.40 0.33
CA ASP A 24 -8.01 -6.34 1.46
C ASP A 24 -6.69 -7.13 1.65
N PRO A 25 -6.51 -7.92 2.75
CA PRO A 25 -5.26 -8.64 2.97
C PRO A 25 -4.86 -9.62 1.84
N PRO A 26 -5.76 -10.43 1.27
CA PRO A 26 -5.46 -11.26 0.09
C PRO A 26 -4.99 -10.45 -1.13
N PHE A 27 -5.68 -9.37 -1.50
CA PHE A 27 -5.33 -8.56 -2.66
C PHE A 27 -3.96 -7.90 -2.48
N ARG A 28 -3.69 -7.34 -1.30
CA ARG A 28 -2.36 -6.77 -0.97
C ARG A 28 -1.26 -7.82 -1.05
N ALA A 29 -1.52 -9.06 -0.64
CA ALA A 29 -0.53 -10.14 -0.74
C ALA A 29 -0.16 -10.43 -2.20
N VAL A 30 -1.14 -10.46 -3.11
CA VAL A 30 -0.91 -10.61 -4.55
C VAL A 30 -0.13 -9.41 -5.10
N CYS A 31 -0.56 -8.18 -4.82
CA CYS A 31 0.15 -6.98 -5.29
C CYS A 31 1.62 -6.93 -4.82
N LYS A 32 1.89 -7.37 -3.58
CA LYS A 32 3.26 -7.48 -3.04
C LYS A 32 4.10 -8.48 -3.84
N GLN A 33 3.54 -9.62 -4.23
CA GLN A 33 4.23 -10.61 -5.06
C GLN A 33 4.53 -10.07 -6.47
N HIS A 34 3.73 -9.11 -6.95
CA HIS A 34 3.86 -8.48 -8.27
C HIS A 34 4.63 -7.14 -8.27
N GLY A 35 5.29 -6.78 -7.17
CA GLY A 35 6.22 -5.64 -7.14
C GLY A 35 5.63 -4.32 -6.64
N ALA A 36 4.55 -4.35 -5.85
CA ALA A 36 4.17 -3.18 -5.06
C ALA A 36 5.19 -2.92 -3.94
N ASP A 37 5.83 -1.75 -3.94
CA ASP A 37 6.89 -1.37 -3.00
C ASP A 37 6.35 -0.84 -1.68
N LEU A 38 5.17 -0.23 -1.70
CA LEU A 38 4.46 0.27 -0.53
C LEU A 38 2.96 0.03 -0.71
N MET A 39 2.30 -0.35 0.38
CA MET A 39 0.86 -0.58 0.44
C MET A 39 0.30 0.05 1.70
N TYR A 40 -0.98 0.40 1.67
CA TYR A 40 -1.73 0.91 2.81
C TYR A 40 -2.70 -0.16 3.32
N THR A 41 -3.07 -0.10 4.59
CA THR A 41 -4.25 -0.81 5.09
C THR A 41 -5.50 0.01 4.79
N GLU A 42 -6.65 -0.65 4.78
CA GLU A 42 -7.94 0.02 4.65
C GLU A 42 -8.15 1.01 5.80
N PHE A 43 -8.94 2.05 5.52
CA PHE A 43 -9.43 2.93 6.58
C PHE A 43 -10.45 2.15 7.39
N ILE A 44 -10.25 2.09 8.71
CA ILE A 44 -11.31 1.60 9.60
C ILE A 44 -12.32 2.73 9.75
N SER A 45 -13.58 2.48 9.41
CA SER A 45 -14.65 3.44 9.67
C SER A 45 -14.66 3.82 11.14
N SER A 46 -14.69 5.12 11.44
CA SER A 46 -14.87 5.62 12.80
C SER A 46 -16.34 5.61 13.24
N GLU A 47 -17.27 5.32 12.34
CA GLU A 47 -18.68 5.17 12.68
C GLU A 47 -18.94 3.75 13.19
N GLY A 48 -19.27 3.67 14.48
CA GLY A 48 -19.74 2.50 15.22
C GLY A 48 -20.62 2.95 16.38
#